data_AF-A0AAV2NGN1-F1
#
_entry.id   AF-A0AAV2NGN1-F1
#
_cell.length_a   1.000
_cell.length_b   1.000
_cell.length_c   1.000
_cell.angle_alpha   90.00
_cell.angle_beta   90.00
_cell.angle_gamma   90.00
#
_symmetry.space_group_name_H-M   'P 1'
#
loop_
_entity.id
_entity.type
_entity.pdbx_description
1 polymer ?
#
loop_
_entity_poly.entity_id
_entity_poly.type
_entity_poly.pdbx_seq_one_letter_code
_entity_poly.pdbx_strand_id
1 'polypeptide(L)'
;MFLTELPYINKTQSLYLLFPAVQSTATYIWEVDENIFGLVERLTTNAGIDKLRKELEGQVSLPESVINPEFLEMQHELEHELPIDELLEDLGIRELLEPDKAILSNFTHENLHLGGAMHRAYVKVTPKKVISGAVNMFFTKNEATFKSFEKTNNSQYKYSFVLLIYDRDRHDILLTGIINKNQLPTSCECS
;
A
#
# COMPACT_ATOMS: atom_id res chain seq x y z
N MET A 1 3.97 -16.16 6.57
CA MET A 1 3.09 -15.22 5.83
C MET A 1 2.18 -16.08 4.99
N PHE A 2 0.88 -15.82 5.04
CA PHE A 2 -0.05 -16.41 4.08
C PHE A 2 -0.20 -15.48 2.88
N LEU A 3 -0.28 -16.07 1.70
CA LEU A 3 -0.39 -15.36 0.44
C LEU A 3 -1.66 -15.82 -0.28
N THR A 4 -2.50 -14.88 -0.67
CA THR A 4 -3.69 -15.12 -1.49
C THR A 4 -3.54 -14.35 -2.80
N GLU A 5 -3.69 -15.03 -3.93
CA GLU A 5 -3.68 -14.41 -5.26
C GLU A 5 -5.11 -14.26 -5.80
N LEU A 6 -5.40 -13.09 -6.35
CA LEU A 6 -6.62 -12.76 -7.08
C LEU A 6 -6.23 -12.29 -8.49
N PRO A 7 -6.20 -13.22 -9.48
CA PRO A 7 -5.75 -12.89 -10.83
C PRO A 7 -6.77 -12.01 -11.57
N TYR A 8 -6.26 -11.06 -12.36
CA TYR A 8 -7.12 -10.24 -13.23
C TYR A 8 -7.53 -11.02 -14.48
N ILE A 9 -8.51 -10.51 -15.23
CA ILE A 9 -9.09 -11.15 -16.42
C ILE A 9 -8.01 -11.58 -17.43
N ASN A 10 -6.95 -10.78 -17.61
CA ASN A 10 -5.87 -11.05 -18.57
C ASN A 10 -4.69 -11.86 -17.97
N LYS A 11 -4.75 -12.24 -16.68
CA LYS A 11 -3.77 -13.03 -15.91
C LYS A 11 -2.33 -12.51 -15.82
N THR A 12 -1.96 -11.46 -16.54
CA THR A 12 -0.64 -10.81 -16.45
C THR A 12 -0.49 -10.01 -15.15
N GLN A 13 -1.61 -9.48 -14.64
CA GLN A 13 -1.67 -8.75 -13.39
C GLN A 13 -2.48 -9.52 -12.35
N SER A 14 -2.10 -9.42 -11.09
CA SER A 14 -2.80 -10.06 -9.98
C SER A 14 -2.74 -9.20 -8.73
N LEU A 15 -3.85 -9.16 -8.00
CA LEU A 15 -3.88 -8.62 -6.64
C LEU A 15 -3.44 -9.73 -5.69
N TYR A 16 -2.43 -9.45 -4.88
CA TYR A 16 -2.01 -10.34 -3.80
C TYR A 16 -2.33 -9.73 -2.44
N LEU A 17 -2.76 -10.59 -1.53
CA LEU A 17 -3.02 -10.26 -0.13
C LEU A 17 -2.04 -11.06 0.73
N LEU A 18 -1.28 -10.34 1.54
CA LEU A 18 -0.20 -10.88 2.35
C LEU A 18 -0.62 -10.71 3.81
N PHE A 19 -0.94 -11.83 4.45
CA PHE A 19 -1.33 -11.86 5.84
C PHE A 19 -0.11 -12.19 6.71
N PRO A 20 0.13 -11.44 7.80
CA PRO A 20 1.07 -11.85 8.83
C PRO A 20 0.70 -13.26 9.31
N ALA A 21 1.70 -14.09 9.61
CA ALA A 21 1.45 -15.44 10.09
C ALA A 21 2.44 -15.81 11.18
N VAL A 22 1.92 -16.45 12.22
CA VAL A 22 2.66 -16.94 13.38
C VAL A 22 2.29 -18.40 13.60
N GLN A 23 3.23 -19.18 14.13
CA GLN A 23 2.95 -20.55 14.52
C GLN A 23 2.46 -20.55 15.96
N SER A 24 1.25 -21.09 16.18
CA SER A 24 0.70 -21.26 17.51
C SER A 24 1.55 -22.25 18.31
N THR A 25 1.96 -21.86 19.51
CA THR A 25 2.77 -22.72 20.40
C THR A 25 1.96 -23.85 21.01
N ALA A 26 0.64 -23.72 21.07
CA ALA A 26 -0.26 -24.71 21.66
C ALA A 26 -0.64 -25.82 20.67
N THR A 27 -0.98 -25.42 19.44
CA THR A 27 -1.51 -26.34 18.41
C THR A 27 -0.49 -26.66 17.32
N TYR A 28 0.64 -25.94 17.27
CA TYR A 28 1.65 -26.01 16.22
C TYR A 28 1.13 -25.69 14.81
N ILE A 29 -0.10 -25.16 14.70
CA ILE A 29 -0.70 -24.72 13.44
C ILE A 29 -0.30 -23.27 13.15
N TRP A 30 -0.27 -22.92 11.87
CA TRP A 30 -0.05 -21.54 11.45
C TRP A 30 -1.38 -20.77 11.51
N GLU A 31 -1.34 -19.60 12.13
CA GLU A 31 -2.49 -18.72 12.30
C GLU A 31 -2.14 -17.31 11.78
N VAL A 32 -3.17 -16.55 11.42
CA VAL A 32 -2.98 -15.15 10.99
C VAL A 32 -2.57 -14.34 12.22
N ASP A 33 -1.43 -13.67 12.11
CA ASP A 33 -0.90 -12.82 13.17
C ASP A 33 -1.52 -11.41 13.08
N GLU A 34 -1.77 -10.78 14.22
CA GLU A 34 -2.27 -9.41 14.30
C GLU A 34 -1.14 -8.37 14.08
N ASN A 35 0.13 -8.78 14.23
CA ASN A 35 1.28 -7.91 14.06
C ASN A 35 1.62 -7.66 12.58
N ILE A 36 0.92 -6.69 11.99
CA ILE A 36 1.20 -6.23 10.63
C ILE A 36 2.58 -5.56 10.48
N PHE A 37 3.06 -4.88 11.52
CA PHE A 37 4.36 -4.19 11.49
C PHE A 37 5.51 -5.17 11.30
N GLY A 38 5.51 -6.30 12.01
CA GLY A 38 6.53 -7.33 11.84
C GLY A 38 6.55 -7.95 10.43
N LEU A 39 5.42 -7.98 9.73
CA LEU A 39 5.40 -8.34 8.31
C LEU A 39 6.06 -7.25 7.45
N VAL A 40 5.69 -5.99 7.64
CA VAL A 40 6.24 -4.85 6.88
C VAL A 40 7.75 -4.74 7.07
N GLU A 41 8.25 -4.78 8.30
CA GLU A 41 9.70 -4.76 8.60
C GLU A 41 10.45 -5.89 7.90
N ARG A 42 9.86 -7.09 7.84
CA ARG A 42 10.49 -8.19 7.11
C ARG A 42 10.55 -7.91 5.61
N LEU A 43 9.50 -7.32 5.04
CA LEU A 43 9.43 -6.98 3.61
C LEU A 43 10.42 -5.86 3.21
N THR A 44 10.86 -5.02 4.15
CA THR A 44 11.89 -4.01 3.88
C THR A 44 13.32 -4.58 3.88
N THR A 45 13.50 -5.87 4.17
CA THR A 45 14.81 -6.54 4.09
C THR A 45 15.03 -7.20 2.73
N ASN A 46 16.28 -7.26 2.25
CA ASN A 46 16.63 -7.99 1.02
C ASN A 46 16.14 -9.44 1.04
N ALA A 47 16.35 -10.15 2.16
CA ALA A 47 15.91 -11.54 2.30
C ALA A 47 14.38 -11.67 2.23
N GLY A 48 13.63 -10.74 2.82
CA GLY A 48 12.18 -10.74 2.79
C GLY A 48 11.60 -10.43 1.41
N ILE A 49 12.11 -9.39 0.74
CA ILE A 49 11.64 -9.02 -0.60
C ILE A 49 12.04 -10.06 -1.65
N ASP A 50 13.23 -10.65 -1.55
CA ASP A 50 13.65 -11.73 -2.46
C ASP A 50 12.81 -12.98 -2.29
N LYS A 51 12.44 -13.30 -1.04
CA LYS A 51 11.48 -14.38 -0.78
C LYS A 51 10.14 -14.05 -1.43
N LEU A 52 9.59 -12.85 -1.21
CA LEU A 52 8.32 -12.45 -1.82
C LEU A 52 8.38 -12.56 -3.35
N ARG A 53 9.44 -12.04 -3.99
CA ARG A 53 9.60 -12.10 -5.46
C ARG A 53 9.55 -13.54 -5.98
N LYS A 54 10.23 -14.48 -5.33
CA LYS A 54 10.19 -15.90 -5.70
C LYS A 54 8.79 -16.50 -5.62
N GLU A 55 8.01 -16.11 -4.60
CA GLU A 55 6.61 -16.55 -4.45
C GLU A 55 5.74 -15.96 -5.58
N LEU A 56 5.87 -14.67 -5.88
CA LEU A 56 5.10 -13.98 -6.93
C LEU A 56 5.39 -14.52 -8.34
N GLU A 57 6.62 -15.02 -8.56
CA GLU A 57 7.07 -15.63 -9.81
C GLU A 57 6.71 -17.12 -9.92
N GLY A 58 6.03 -17.70 -8.91
CA GLY A 58 5.61 -19.10 -8.92
C GLY A 58 6.79 -20.08 -8.83
N GLN A 59 7.96 -19.65 -8.36
CA GLN A 59 9.16 -20.48 -8.20
C GLN A 59 9.11 -21.36 -6.94
N VAL A 60 8.08 -21.19 -6.12
CA VAL A 60 7.85 -21.95 -4.88
C VAL A 60 6.45 -22.55 -4.95
N SER A 61 6.36 -23.88 -4.80
CA SER A 61 5.10 -24.58 -4.61
C SER A 61 4.59 -24.31 -3.20
N LEU A 62 3.69 -23.34 -3.06
CA LEU A 62 2.98 -23.10 -1.80
C LEU A 62 2.09 -24.30 -1.47
N PRO A 63 2.02 -24.75 -0.19
CA PRO A 63 0.89 -25.56 0.26
C PRO A 63 -0.39 -24.78 -0.01
N GLU A 64 -1.41 -25.44 -0.56
CA GLU A 64 -2.69 -24.87 -1.02
C GLU A 64 -3.03 -23.55 -0.31
N SER A 65 -2.99 -22.46 -1.06
CA SER A 65 -3.31 -21.13 -0.54
C SER A 65 -4.65 -21.21 0.17
N VAL A 66 -4.67 -20.91 1.47
CA VAL A 66 -5.93 -20.70 2.19
C VAL A 66 -6.53 -19.42 1.61
N ILE A 67 -7.29 -19.56 0.53
CA ILE A 67 -8.16 -18.50 0.04
C ILE A 67 -9.16 -18.30 1.16
N ASN A 68 -9.03 -17.21 1.92
CA ASN A 68 -10.03 -16.90 2.92
C ASN A 68 -11.33 -16.50 2.17
N PRO A 69 -12.38 -17.34 2.18
CA PRO A 69 -13.57 -17.12 1.36
C PRO A 69 -14.27 -15.82 1.73
N GLU A 70 -14.14 -15.39 2.99
CA GLU A 70 -14.72 -14.15 3.51
C GLU A 70 -14.25 -12.89 2.75
N PHE A 71 -13.03 -12.89 2.19
CA PHE A 71 -12.52 -11.75 1.42
C PHE A 71 -13.06 -11.72 -0.02
N LEU A 72 -13.34 -12.89 -0.60
CA LEU A 72 -13.88 -13.00 -1.96
C LEU A 72 -15.32 -12.52 -2.06
N GLU A 73 -16.06 -12.48 -0.94
CA GLU A 73 -17.47 -12.09 -0.91
C GLU A 73 -17.67 -10.58 -0.70
N MET A 74 -16.65 -9.85 -0.25
CA MET A 74 -16.77 -8.44 0.10
C MET A 74 -16.35 -7.51 -1.05
N GLN A 75 -17.15 -6.47 -1.27
CA GLN A 75 -16.76 -5.32 -2.08
C GLN A 75 -16.00 -4.34 -1.21
N HIS A 76 -14.75 -4.06 -1.58
CA HIS A 76 -13.88 -3.13 -0.88
C HIS A 76 -13.59 -1.93 -1.76
N GLU A 77 -13.62 -0.74 -1.17
CA GLU A 77 -13.29 0.51 -1.83
C GLU A 77 -12.42 1.33 -0.87
N LEU A 78 -11.23 1.65 -1.34
CA LEU A 78 -10.14 2.24 -0.57
C LEU A 78 -9.63 3.44 -1.34
N GLU A 79 -9.58 4.59 -0.69
CA GLU A 79 -8.89 5.76 -1.20
C GLU A 79 -7.98 6.29 -0.11
N HIS A 80 -6.75 6.64 -0.48
CA HIS A 80 -5.78 7.22 0.44
C HIS A 80 -5.06 8.38 -0.21
N GLU A 81 -4.88 9.44 0.56
CA GLU A 81 -4.12 10.63 0.22
C GLU A 81 -2.85 10.63 1.07
N LEU A 82 -1.70 10.68 0.41
CA LEU A 82 -0.39 10.77 1.02
C LEU A 82 0.21 12.14 0.66
N PRO A 83 0.31 13.07 1.62
CA PRO A 83 1.08 14.29 1.43
C PRO A 83 2.53 13.91 1.12
N ILE A 84 3.02 14.27 -0.06
CA ILE A 84 4.39 13.94 -0.47
C ILE A 84 5.40 14.72 0.40
N ASP A 85 5.01 15.87 0.93
CA ASP A 85 5.83 16.67 1.85
C ASP A 85 6.37 15.82 3.03
N GLU A 86 5.51 15.01 3.66
CA GLU A 86 5.88 14.12 4.79
C GLU A 86 6.85 13.03 4.32
N LEU A 87 6.61 12.45 3.15
CA LEU A 87 7.49 11.45 2.56
C LEU A 87 8.88 12.02 2.23
N LEU A 88 8.95 13.23 1.68
CA LEU A 88 10.24 13.88 1.37
C LEU A 88 11.03 14.17 2.64
N GLU A 89 10.36 14.48 3.75
CA GLU A 89 10.98 14.62 5.06
C GLU A 89 11.54 13.28 5.56
N ASP A 90 10.75 12.22 5.52
CA ASP A 90 11.18 10.87 5.93
C ASP A 90 12.32 10.31 5.07
N LEU A 91 12.37 10.68 3.79
CA LEU A 91 13.46 10.32 2.86
C LEU A 91 14.71 11.21 3.00
N GLY A 92 14.70 12.22 3.87
CA GLY A 92 15.84 13.12 4.10
C GLY A 92 16.11 14.10 2.95
N ILE A 93 15.12 14.36 2.09
CA ILE A 93 15.22 15.25 0.91
C ILE A 93 14.29 16.47 1.03
N ARG A 94 14.02 16.89 2.27
CA ARG A 94 13.18 18.03 2.61
C ARG A 94 13.60 19.35 1.94
N GLU A 95 14.87 19.51 1.60
CA GLU A 95 15.41 20.68 0.91
C GLU A 95 14.70 21.03 -0.40
N LEU A 96 14.07 20.05 -1.06
CA LEU A 96 13.26 20.28 -2.26
C LEU A 96 12.01 21.14 -2.00
N LEU A 97 11.53 21.17 -0.76
CA LEU A 97 10.37 21.97 -0.32
C LEU A 97 10.77 23.39 0.11
N GLU A 98 12.06 23.68 0.23
CA GLU A 98 12.55 24.93 0.81
C GLU A 98 13.00 25.91 -0.29
N PRO A 99 12.39 27.11 -0.38
CA PRO A 99 12.72 28.09 -1.41
C PRO A 99 14.21 28.45 -1.48
N ASP A 100 14.91 28.44 -0.34
CA ASP A 100 16.30 28.90 -0.28
C ASP A 100 17.32 27.76 -0.44
N LYS A 101 16.87 26.50 -0.44
CA LYS A 101 17.74 25.32 -0.52
C LYS A 101 17.49 24.45 -1.76
N ALA A 102 16.30 24.52 -2.35
CA ALA A 102 15.98 23.71 -3.52
C ALA A 102 16.85 24.11 -4.73
N ILE A 103 17.59 23.16 -5.28
CA ILE A 103 18.40 23.35 -6.49
C ILE A 103 17.71 22.62 -7.65
N LEU A 104 16.80 23.32 -8.33
CA LEU A 104 16.02 22.80 -9.47
C LEU A 104 16.41 23.48 -10.80
N SER A 105 17.69 23.81 -10.96
CA SER A 105 18.22 24.60 -12.11
C SER A 105 18.02 23.96 -13.48
N ASN A 106 17.73 22.66 -13.53
CA ASN A 106 17.41 21.95 -14.77
C ASN A 106 15.99 22.22 -15.28
N PHE A 107 15.09 22.71 -14.42
CA PHE A 107 13.72 23.07 -14.80
C PHE A 107 13.62 24.54 -15.23
N THR A 108 14.30 25.44 -14.52
CA THR A 108 14.32 26.88 -14.79
C THR A 108 15.56 27.52 -14.18
N HIS A 109 15.94 28.70 -14.67
CA HIS A 109 17.00 29.52 -14.09
C HIS A 109 16.52 30.38 -12.91
N GLU A 110 15.20 30.46 -12.70
CA GLU A 110 14.60 31.15 -11.56
C GLU A 110 14.67 30.30 -10.29
N ASN A 111 14.49 30.95 -9.14
CA ASN A 111 14.39 30.21 -7.88
C ASN A 111 13.10 29.38 -7.87
N LEU A 112 13.24 28.05 -7.87
CA LEU A 112 12.15 27.08 -7.92
C LEU A 112 12.32 26.06 -6.79
N HIS A 113 11.23 25.84 -6.07
CA HIS A 113 11.09 24.78 -5.07
C HIS A 113 9.76 24.05 -5.30
N LEU A 114 9.62 22.86 -4.74
CA LEU A 114 8.34 22.17 -4.69
C LEU A 114 7.43 22.90 -3.69
N GLY A 115 6.28 23.38 -4.15
CA GLY A 115 5.26 23.98 -3.30
C GLY A 115 4.62 22.94 -2.38
N GLY A 116 3.59 22.27 -2.88
CA GLY A 116 2.97 21.11 -2.25
C GLY A 116 2.76 19.99 -3.27
N ALA A 117 2.87 18.75 -2.80
CA ALA A 117 2.57 17.59 -3.62
C ALA A 117 1.74 16.56 -2.86
N MET A 118 0.84 15.88 -3.57
CA MET A 118 -0.06 14.88 -3.00
C MET A 118 -0.10 13.66 -3.92
N HIS A 119 0.14 12.48 -3.35
CA HIS A 119 -0.12 11.22 -4.01
C HIS A 119 -1.48 10.70 -3.56
N ARG A 120 -2.41 10.52 -4.49
CA ARG A 120 -3.70 9.91 -4.20
C ARG A 120 -3.79 8.56 -4.88
N ALA A 121 -4.09 7.51 -4.12
CA ALA A 121 -4.28 6.17 -4.62
C ALA A 121 -5.70 5.67 -4.31
N TYR A 122 -6.27 4.94 -5.26
CA TYR A 122 -7.60 4.36 -5.19
C TYR A 122 -7.54 2.87 -5.57
N VAL A 123 -8.21 2.04 -4.79
CA VAL A 123 -8.39 0.61 -5.07
C VAL A 123 -9.82 0.20 -4.76
N LYS A 124 -10.48 -0.42 -5.72
CA LYS A 124 -11.77 -1.07 -5.55
C LYS A 124 -11.66 -2.53 -5.92
N VAL A 125 -11.88 -3.40 -4.95
CA VAL A 125 -11.90 -4.85 -5.11
C VAL A 125 -13.35 -5.31 -5.09
N THR A 126 -13.74 -6.09 -6.07
CA THR A 126 -15.02 -6.80 -6.12
C THR A 126 -14.76 -8.26 -6.46
N PRO A 127 -15.69 -9.19 -6.23
CA PRO A 127 -15.52 -10.60 -6.60
C PRO A 127 -15.23 -10.81 -8.10
N LYS A 128 -15.61 -9.86 -8.96
CA LYS A 128 -15.52 -9.96 -10.43
C LYS A 128 -14.38 -9.14 -11.03
N LYS A 129 -13.91 -8.11 -10.34
CA LYS A 129 -12.96 -7.14 -10.88
C LYS A 129 -12.24 -6.39 -9.76
N VAL A 130 -11.01 -6.02 -10.05
CA VAL A 130 -10.27 -5.02 -9.30
C VAL A 130 -10.08 -3.80 -10.19
N ILE A 131 -10.35 -2.61 -9.65
CA ILE A 131 -10.09 -1.32 -10.27
C ILE A 131 -9.07 -0.63 -9.38
N SER A 132 -8.00 -0.11 -9.96
CA SER A 132 -6.99 0.65 -9.24
C SER A 132 -6.54 1.84 -10.06
N GLY A 133 -6.17 2.92 -9.39
CA GLY A 133 -5.60 4.09 -10.00
C GLY A 133 -4.82 4.91 -8.99
N ALA A 134 -3.84 5.66 -9.48
CA ALA A 134 -3.14 6.62 -8.65
C ALA A 134 -2.88 7.89 -9.45
N VAL A 135 -2.85 9.03 -8.76
CA VAL A 135 -2.56 10.34 -9.34
C VAL A 135 -1.61 11.11 -8.43
N ASN A 136 -0.61 11.72 -9.04
CA ASN A 136 0.26 12.70 -8.40
C ASN A 136 -0.25 14.09 -8.73
N MET A 137 -0.44 14.92 -7.71
CA MET A 137 -0.90 16.29 -7.83
C MET A 137 0.18 17.21 -7.29
N PHE A 138 0.59 18.19 -8.10
CA PHE A 138 1.54 19.24 -7.72
C PHE A 138 0.82 20.58 -7.74
N PHE A 139 1.01 21.38 -6.70
CA PHE A 139 0.30 22.65 -6.53
C PHE A 139 1.15 23.62 -5.72
N THR A 140 0.84 24.91 -5.78
CA THR A 140 1.41 25.89 -4.85
C THR A 140 0.83 25.62 -3.47
N LYS A 141 1.68 25.56 -2.44
CA LYS A 141 1.27 25.25 -1.07
C LYS A 141 0.17 26.22 -0.60
N ASN A 142 -0.88 25.69 0.01
CA ASN A 142 -2.10 26.41 0.45
C ASN A 142 -3.06 26.89 -0.64
N GLU A 143 -2.82 26.59 -1.93
CA GLU A 143 -3.73 26.96 -3.03
C GLU A 143 -4.67 25.81 -3.45
N ALA A 144 -4.53 24.62 -2.85
CA ALA A 144 -5.36 23.47 -3.14
C ALA A 144 -5.99 22.90 -1.86
N THR A 145 -7.30 22.76 -1.86
CA THR A 145 -8.06 21.97 -0.87
C THR A 145 -8.71 20.80 -1.57
N PHE A 146 -8.37 19.60 -1.15
CA PHE A 146 -8.99 18.38 -1.66
C PHE A 146 -10.18 18.01 -0.78
N LYS A 147 -11.30 17.62 -1.39
CA LYS A 147 -12.37 16.97 -0.61
C LYS A 147 -11.83 15.66 -0.11
N SER A 148 -11.65 15.55 1.21
CA SER A 148 -11.35 14.27 1.83
C SER A 148 -12.48 13.31 1.52
N PHE A 149 -12.15 12.11 1.02
CA PHE A 149 -13.12 11.03 1.02
C PHE A 149 -13.45 10.63 2.46
N GLU A 150 -14.64 10.08 2.67
CA GLU A 150 -14.96 9.43 3.95
C GLU A 150 -13.88 8.38 4.22
N LYS A 151 -13.22 8.47 5.38
CA LYS A 151 -12.21 7.49 5.80
C LYS A 151 -12.82 6.11 5.68
N THR A 152 -12.17 5.22 4.94
CA THR A 152 -12.58 3.82 4.88
C THR A 152 -12.66 3.28 6.31
N ASN A 153 -13.83 2.80 6.72
CA ASN A 153 -13.96 2.17 8.02
C ASN A 153 -13.27 0.80 8.00
N ASN A 154 -12.04 0.75 8.50
CA ASN A 154 -11.23 -0.46 8.54
C ASN A 154 -11.77 -1.51 9.52
N SER A 155 -12.75 -1.17 10.38
CA SER A 155 -13.35 -2.12 11.32
C SER A 155 -14.10 -3.27 10.63
N GLN A 156 -14.41 -3.14 9.35
CA GLN A 156 -15.04 -4.19 8.55
C GLN A 156 -14.08 -5.34 8.21
N TYR A 157 -12.77 -5.15 8.35
CA TYR A 157 -11.78 -6.18 8.05
C TYR A 157 -11.46 -7.01 9.30
N LYS A 158 -11.57 -8.33 9.17
CA LYS A 158 -11.28 -9.28 10.25
C LYS A 158 -9.80 -9.33 10.64
N TYR A 159 -8.92 -9.12 9.65
CA TYR A 159 -7.47 -9.20 9.78
C TYR A 159 -6.79 -8.00 9.13
N SER A 160 -5.59 -7.65 9.61
CA SER A 160 -4.69 -6.72 8.95
C SER A 160 -3.88 -7.44 7.86
N PHE A 161 -3.62 -6.79 6.74
CA PHE A 161 -2.88 -7.37 5.62
C PHE A 161 -2.19 -6.31 4.77
N VAL A 162 -1.14 -6.72 4.06
CA VAL A 162 -0.55 -5.95 2.96
C VAL A 162 -1.28 -6.34 1.68
N LEU A 163 -1.66 -5.35 0.88
CA LEU A 163 -2.19 -5.53 -0.46
C LEU A 163 -1.15 -5.10 -1.48
N LEU A 164 -1.03 -5.84 -2.59
CA LEU A 164 -0.17 -5.45 -3.70
C LEU A 164 -0.77 -5.85 -5.03
N ILE A 165 -0.60 -5.00 -6.05
CA ILE A 165 -0.92 -5.34 -7.44
C ILE A 165 0.41 -5.60 -8.13
N TYR A 166 0.61 -6.82 -8.60
CA TYR A 166 1.83 -7.25 -9.26
C TYR A 166 1.59 -7.51 -10.74
N ASP A 167 2.48 -7.00 -11.58
CA ASP A 167 2.53 -7.26 -13.01
C ASP A 167 3.64 -8.27 -13.29
N ARG A 168 3.24 -9.47 -13.71
CA ARG A 168 4.15 -10.59 -13.96
C ARG A 168 5.04 -10.35 -15.17
N ASP A 169 4.53 -9.67 -16.20
CA ASP A 169 5.30 -9.43 -17.43
C ASP A 169 6.40 -8.40 -17.19
N ARG A 170 6.10 -7.39 -16.34
CA ARG A 170 7.05 -6.34 -15.95
C ARG A 170 7.93 -6.72 -14.75
N HIS A 171 7.60 -7.81 -14.06
CA HIS A 171 8.20 -8.19 -12.78
C HIS A 171 8.17 -7.05 -11.74
N ASP A 172 7.04 -6.33 -11.67
CA ASP A 172 6.96 -5.07 -10.93
C ASP A 172 5.68 -4.94 -10.09
N ILE A 173 5.79 -4.19 -8.98
CA ILE A 173 4.68 -3.86 -8.10
C ILE A 173 4.09 -2.53 -8.56
N LEU A 174 2.86 -2.57 -9.09
CA LEU A 174 2.16 -1.40 -9.60
C LEU A 174 1.51 -0.57 -8.49
N LEU A 175 1.12 -1.23 -7.40
CA LEU A 175 0.47 -0.60 -6.26
C LEU A 175 0.74 -1.45 -5.02
N THR A 176 0.94 -0.80 -3.87
CA THR A 176 0.95 -1.47 -2.58
C THR A 176 0.30 -0.62 -1.50
N GLY A 177 -0.23 -1.26 -0.48
CA GLY A 177 -0.84 -0.60 0.67
C GLY A 177 -1.01 -1.55 1.84
N ILE A 178 -1.39 -0.98 2.98
CA ILE A 178 -1.64 -1.73 4.21
C ILE A 178 -3.08 -1.48 4.63
N ILE A 179 -3.80 -2.56 4.94
CA ILE A 179 -5.04 -2.49 5.69
C ILE A 179 -4.72 -2.89 7.12
N ASN A 180 -4.89 -1.95 8.04
CA ASN A 180 -4.67 -2.16 9.45
C ASN A 180 -6.01 -2.09 10.19
N LYS A 181 -6.47 -3.23 10.71
CA LYS A 181 -7.68 -3.34 11.52
C LYS A 181 -7.64 -2.45 12.77
N ASN A 182 -6.44 -2.22 13.33
CA ASN A 182 -6.26 -1.51 14.59
C ASN A 182 -6.15 0.00 14.43
N GLN A 183 -6.14 0.52 13.19
CA GLN A 183 -6.29 1.96 12.95
C GLN A 183 -7.77 2.32 13.02
N LEU A 184 -8.22 2.73 14.22
CA LEU A 184 -9.42 3.54 14.35
C LEU A 184 -9.24 4.83 13.52
N PRO A 185 -10.31 5.38 12.91
CA PRO A 185 -10.25 6.71 12.35
C PRO A 185 -9.83 7.66 13.47
N THR A 186 -8.63 8.22 13.36
CA THR A 186 -8.25 9.38 14.15
C THR A 186 -9.26 10.47 13.81
N SER A 187 -10.27 10.65 14.65
CA SER A 187 -10.98 11.91 14.75
C SER A 187 -9.91 12.92 15.17
N CYS A 188 -9.43 13.72 14.22
CA CYS A 188 -8.85 14.99 14.60
C CYS A 188 -9.99 15.79 15.21
N GLU A 189 -10.14 15.71 16.54
CA GLU A 189 -10.87 16.73 17.28
C GLU A 189 -10.02 18.00 17.16
N CYS A 190 -10.41 18.87 16.24
CA CYS A 190 -9.93 20.24 16.23
C CYS A 190 -10.35 20.87 17.57
N SER A 191 -9.38 21.05 18.47
CA SER A 191 -9.49 21.92 19.65
C SER A 191 -8.94 23.29 19.30
#